data_AF-A0A094ICI7-F1
#
_entry.id   AF-A0A094ICI7-F1
#
_cell.length_a   1.000
_cell.length_b   1.000
_cell.length_c   1.000
_cell.angle_alpha   90.00
_cell.angle_beta   90.00
_cell.angle_gamma   90.00
#
_symmetry.space_group_name_H-M   'P 1'
#
loop_
_entity.id
_entity.type
_entity.pdbx_description
1 polymer ?
#
loop_
_entity_poly.entity_id
_entity_poly.type
_entity_poly.pdbx_seq_one_letter_code
_entity_poly.pdbx_strand_id
1 'polypeptide(L)' 'MTKKLYGTFPERPEQEARRETMGAELERKHFLASANQWSDPVTQRWPYGYEAEAFMQGAWERAGTQLVRKAWSQRGD' A
#
# COMPACT_ATOMS: atom_id res chain seq x y z
N MET A 1 -32.36 19.28 9.38
CA MET A 1 -31.14 18.79 10.07
C MET A 1 -30.19 18.22 9.02
N THR A 2 -29.25 19.00 8.50
CA THR A 2 -28.17 18.48 7.65
C THR A 2 -26.96 18.23 8.53
N LYS A 3 -26.69 16.94 8.82
CA LYS A 3 -25.51 16.51 9.57
C LYS A 3 -24.28 16.89 8.75
N LYS A 4 -23.64 18.00 9.13
CA LYS A 4 -22.37 18.44 8.56
C LYS A 4 -21.31 17.42 8.97
N LEU A 5 -20.99 16.49 8.06
CA LEU A 5 -19.85 15.60 8.22
C LEU A 5 -18.60 16.49 8.22
N TYR A 6 -17.86 16.50 9.33
CA TYR A 6 -16.62 17.27 9.43
C TYR A 6 -15.65 16.78 8.35
N GLY A 7 -15.41 17.58 7.32
CA GLY A 7 -14.47 17.25 6.24
C GLY A 7 -14.73 17.90 4.87
N THR A 8 -15.89 18.52 4.62
CA THR A 8 -16.17 19.13 3.31
C THR A 8 -15.37 20.42 3.17
N PHE A 9 -14.22 20.36 2.48
CA PHE A 9 -13.64 21.54 1.85
C PHE A 9 -14.72 22.23 1.00
N PRO A 10 -14.71 23.56 0.85
CA PRO A 10 -15.59 24.22 -0.11
C PRO A 10 -15.44 23.52 -1.47
N GLU A 11 -16.57 23.24 -2.13
CA GLU A 11 -16.60 22.62 -3.46
C GLU A 11 -15.86 23.55 -4.41
N ARG A 12 -14.57 23.22 -4.59
CA ARG A 12 -13.63 23.90 -5.48
C ARG A 12 -13.58 23.08 -6.76
N PRO A 13 -13.22 23.68 -7.91
CA PRO A 13 -13.08 22.95 -9.17
C PRO A 13 -12.23 21.68 -9.04
N GLU A 14 -11.23 21.70 -8.16
CA GLU A 14 -10.37 20.55 -7.83
C GLU A 14 -11.13 19.37 -7.20
N GLN A 15 -12.15 19.62 -6.37
CA GLN A 15 -12.96 18.57 -5.75
C GLN A 15 -13.92 17.93 -6.75
N GLU A 16 -14.44 18.72 -7.69
CA GLU A 16 -15.30 18.22 -8.77
C GLU A 16 -14.49 17.35 -9.75
N ALA A 17 -13.32 17.82 -10.18
CA ALA A 17 -12.40 17.04 -10.99
C ALA A 17 -11.97 15.72 -10.30
N ARG A 18 -11.78 15.74 -8.98
CA ARG A 18 -11.50 14.52 -8.20
C ARG A 18 -12.70 13.57 -8.18
N ARG A 19 -13.93 14.07 -8.08
CA ARG A 19 -15.15 13.23 -8.12
C ARG A 19 -15.37 12.63 -9.51
N GLU A 20 -15.18 13.41 -10.57
CA GLU A 20 -15.31 12.94 -11.95
C GLU A 20 -14.34 11.79 -12.25
N THR A 21 -13.07 11.95 -11.85
CA THR A 21 -12.04 10.91 -12.02
C THR A 21 -12.29 9.66 -11.17
N MET A 22 -13.07 9.77 -10.09
CA MET A 22 -13.52 8.64 -9.26
C MET A 22 -14.92 8.10 -9.67
N GLY A 23 -15.54 8.61 -10.73
CA GLY A 23 -16.93 8.31 -11.07
C GLY A 23 -17.21 6.80 -11.23
N ALA A 24 -16.33 6.08 -11.93
CA ALA A 24 -16.45 4.63 -12.10
C ALA A 24 -16.38 3.86 -10.77
N GLU A 25 -15.52 4.30 -9.84
CA GLU A 25 -15.40 3.72 -8.49
C GLU A 25 -16.67 3.98 -7.68
N LEU A 26 -17.19 5.22 -7.68
CA LEU A 26 -18.39 5.61 -6.94
C LEU A 26 -19.65 4.87 -7.44
N GLU A 27 -19.71 4.62 -8.75
CA GLU A 27 -20.79 3.87 -9.38
C GLU A 27 -20.60 2.35 -9.31
N ARG A 28 -19.53 1.87 -8.64
CA ARG A 28 -19.16 0.45 -8.52
C ARG A 28 -19.04 -0.26 -9.87
N LYS A 29 -18.63 0.47 -10.91
CA LYS A 29 -18.30 -0.09 -12.22
C LYS A 29 -16.88 -0.65 -12.20
N HIS A 30 -16.55 -1.50 -13.17
CA HIS A 30 -15.17 -1.95 -13.34
C HIS A 30 -14.30 -0.78 -13.80
N PHE A 31 -13.10 -0.66 -13.23
CA PHE A 31 -12.11 0.34 -13.60
C PHE A 31 -10.71 -0.26 -13.53
N LEU A 32 -9.84 0.23 -14.41
CA LEU A 32 -8.43 -0.18 -14.47
C LEU A 32 -7.51 0.77 -13.71
N ALA A 33 -7.97 2.00 -13.51
CA ALA A 33 -7.27 3.02 -12.73
C ALA A 33 -8.28 3.92 -12.00
N SER A 34 -7.90 4.45 -10.84
CA SER A 34 -8.66 5.45 -10.09
C SER A 34 -7.74 6.57 -9.61
N ALA A 35 -8.23 7.81 -9.61
CA ALA A 35 -7.53 8.92 -8.96
C ALA A 35 -7.50 8.78 -7.42
N ASN A 36 -8.33 7.90 -6.87
CA ASN A 36 -8.20 7.48 -5.49
C ASN A 36 -7.07 6.44 -5.36
N GLN A 37 -5.91 6.87 -4.87
CA GLN A 37 -4.73 6.02 -4.68
C GLN A 37 -5.01 4.74 -3.88
N TRP A 38 -5.99 4.76 -2.98
CA TRP A 38 -6.32 3.62 -2.13
C TRP A 38 -7.15 2.55 -2.84
N SER A 39 -7.94 2.95 -3.84
CA SER A 39 -8.82 2.05 -4.60
C SER A 39 -8.28 1.75 -5.99
N ASP A 40 -7.23 2.44 -6.42
CA ASP A 40 -6.56 2.22 -7.70
C ASP A 40 -5.91 0.82 -7.76
N PRO A 41 -6.31 -0.07 -8.70
CA PRO A 41 -5.79 -1.44 -8.73
C PRO A 41 -4.28 -1.52 -8.98
N VAL A 42 -3.73 -0.55 -9.73
CA VAL A 42 -2.30 -0.47 -10.02
C VAL A 42 -1.51 -0.13 -8.77
N THR A 43 -1.95 0.88 -8.02
CA THR A 43 -1.32 1.32 -6.76
C THR A 43 -1.47 0.27 -5.67
N GLN A 44 -2.64 -0.37 -5.55
CA GLN A 44 -2.93 -1.42 -4.56
C GLN A 44 -2.03 -2.65 -4.70
N ARG A 45 -1.54 -2.96 -5.90
CA ARG A 45 -0.67 -4.11 -6.14
C ARG A 45 0.61 -4.05 -5.31
N TRP A 46 1.09 -2.85 -4.97
CA TRP A 46 2.33 -2.67 -4.24
C TRP A 46 2.21 -2.99 -2.74
N PRO A 47 1.28 -2.38 -1.97
CA PRO A 47 1.10 -2.72 -0.56
C PRO A 47 0.40 -4.07 -0.33
N TYR A 48 -0.57 -4.44 -1.18
CA TYR A 48 -1.42 -5.62 -0.92
C TYR A 48 -1.00 -6.87 -1.69
N GLY A 49 -0.21 -6.73 -2.76
CA GLY A 49 0.38 -7.86 -3.48
C GLY A 49 1.73 -8.31 -2.93
N TYR A 50 2.22 -7.69 -1.85
CA TYR A 50 3.52 -7.98 -1.27
C TYR A 50 3.43 -9.09 -0.21
N GLU A 51 4.09 -10.22 -0.47
CA GLU A 51 4.20 -11.37 0.45
C GLU A 51 5.20 -11.09 1.58
N ALA A 52 4.79 -10.27 2.54
CA ALA A 52 5.64 -9.83 3.63
C ALA A 52 6.19 -10.99 4.47
N GLU A 53 5.36 -12.00 4.73
CA GLU A 53 5.75 -13.16 5.54
C GLU A 53 6.90 -13.95 4.90
N ALA A 54 6.75 -14.31 3.62
CA ALA A 54 7.77 -15.04 2.88
C ALA A 54 9.09 -14.26 2.80
N PHE A 55 9.00 -12.93 2.58
CA PHE A 55 10.19 -12.09 2.53
C PHE A 55 10.91 -12.04 3.88
N MET A 56 10.15 -11.87 4.97
CA MET A 56 10.69 -11.80 6.33
C MET A 56 11.29 -13.13 6.77
N GLN A 57 10.67 -14.26 6.43
CA GLN A 57 11.23 -15.58 6.69
C GLN A 57 12.60 -15.74 6.02
N GLY A 58 12.70 -15.42 4.73
CA GLY A 58 13.99 -15.49 4.03
C GLY A 58 15.03 -14.53 4.59
N ALA A 59 14.62 -13.34 5.03
CA ALA A 59 15.53 -12.38 5.68
C ALA A 59 16.06 -12.92 7.01
N TRP A 60 15.20 -13.54 7.81
CA TRP A 60 15.54 -14.15 9.09
C TRP A 60 16.57 -15.28 8.94
N GLU A 61 16.31 -16.21 8.02
CA GLU A 61 17.21 -17.35 7.75
C GLU A 61 18.61 -16.88 7.30
N ARG A 62 18.67 -15.86 6.44
CA ARG A 62 19.95 -15.26 6.00
C ARG A 62 20.69 -14.61 7.15
N ALA A 63 19.99 -13.84 7.99
CA ALA A 63 20.59 -13.18 9.14
C ALA A 63 21.15 -14.20 10.13
N GLY A 64 20.37 -15.25 10.45
CA GLY A 64 20.82 -16.35 11.31
C GLY A 64 22.08 -17.04 10.75
N THR A 65 22.08 -17.36 9.45
CA THR A 65 23.24 -17.98 8.78
C THR A 65 24.49 -17.09 8.87
N GLN A 66 24.35 -15.78 8.63
CA GLN A 66 25.46 -14.84 8.71
C GLN A 66 26.01 -14.72 10.14
N LEU A 67 25.15 -14.70 11.15
CA LEU A 67 25.55 -14.65 12.56
C LEU A 67 26.34 -15.90 12.94
N VAL A 68 25.87 -17.09 12.55
CA VAL A 68 26.56 -18.36 12.78
C VAL A 68 27.93 -18.33 12.11
N ARG A 69 28.00 -18.02 10.81
CA ARG A 69 29.26 -17.94 10.06
C ARG A 69 30.26 -16.97 10.71
N LYS A 70 29.81 -15.80 11.13
CA LYS A 70 30.64 -14.81 11.83
C LYS A 70 31.18 -15.39 13.14
N ALA A 71 30.35 -16.05 13.93
CA ALA A 71 30.75 -16.66 15.19
C ALA A 71 31.78 -17.78 15.01
N TRP A 72 31.69 -18.58 13.93
CA TRP A 72 32.69 -19.60 13.61
C TRP A 72 34.01 -19.00 13.12
N SER A 73 33.95 -17.97 12.28
CA SER A 73 35.15 -17.26 11.81
C SER A 73 35.92 -16.57 12.94
N GLN A 74 35.23 -16.15 14.01
CA GLN A 74 35.83 -15.50 15.17
C GLN A 74 36.38 -16.49 16.21
N ARG A 75 36.01 -17.77 16.11
CA ARG A 75 36.45 -18.82 17.04
C ARG A 75 37.79 -19.45 16.71
N GLY A 76 38.36 -19.13 15.54
CA GLY A 76 39.68 -19.53 15.04
C GLY A 76 40.43 -20.59 15.88
N ASP A 77 40.46 -21.81 15.35
CA ASP A 77 41.38 -22.87 15.78
C ASP A 77 42.83 -22.51 15.38
#